data_AF-A0A345QDX9-F1
#
_entry.id   AF-A0A345QDX9-F1
#
_cell.length_a   1.000
_cell.length_b   1.000
_cell.length_c   1.000
_cell.angle_alpha   90.00
_cell.angle_beta   90.00
_cell.angle_gamma   90.00
#
_symmetry.space_group_name_H-M   'P 1'
#
loop_
_entity.id
_entity.type
_entity.pdbx_description
1 polymer ?
#
loop_
_entity_poly.entity_id
_entity_poly.type
_entity_poly.pdbx_seq_one_letter_code
_entity_poly.pdbx_strand_id
1 'polypeptide(L)'
;MKKSLVALTFAMTLALPAVATAQSDMRTEQVRFAAGTSGTAINDSITGEESVLYTIGAEAGQRLKIRMDPSNLATYFNVYAPGTGPGDEALANSQFTGAMVPDINYFDGELPVSGEYSVSVYMMRSAARRDEVSNYEIVISVEGSASDTGGSDFADGLAGGPDFYRVSTSGGGGLNLRASPSSSAGVVTRLNNGQNVRNLGCRMAEGRRWCRVATLADPGSEGWAAGDFLVEGSNDPSAGMNNSSSSSAGSSGDSTSTVTVRFPSGSTGTEMTGSLAAGESRRYVLGAANGQNLYVRVAAQGPDISYQILNPDNSFLLDQTPSADEYRGQLWQTGDHVIEVINRGGSTTSYNVIFGIE
;
A
#
# COMPACT_ATOMS: atom_id res chain seq x y z
N MET A 1 -68.35 43.25 -35.92
CA MET A 1 -68.61 41.84 -35.59
C MET A 1 -67.70 40.96 -36.45
N LYS A 2 -66.63 40.38 -35.91
CA LYS A 2 -65.77 39.40 -36.58
C LYS A 2 -65.52 38.26 -35.60
N LYS A 3 -65.99 37.06 -35.95
CA LYS A 3 -65.82 35.82 -35.19
C LYS A 3 -64.53 35.16 -35.65
N SER A 4 -63.59 34.90 -34.74
CA SER A 4 -62.39 34.11 -35.04
C SER A 4 -62.59 32.66 -34.56
N LEU A 5 -62.41 31.73 -35.50
CA LEU A 5 -62.28 30.30 -35.28
C LEU A 5 -61.03 30.00 -34.45
N VAL A 6 -61.14 29.08 -33.50
CA VAL A 6 -60.00 28.43 -32.83
C VAL A 6 -59.87 27.02 -33.42
N ALA A 7 -58.71 26.74 -34.02
CA ALA A 7 -58.34 25.42 -34.53
C ALA A 7 -57.67 24.60 -33.41
N LEU A 8 -58.15 23.36 -33.22
CA LEU A 8 -57.69 22.43 -32.20
C LEU A 8 -56.71 21.43 -32.83
N THR A 9 -55.43 21.46 -32.45
CA THR A 9 -54.41 20.49 -32.86
C THR A 9 -54.28 19.38 -31.82
N PHE A 10 -54.46 18.13 -32.26
CA PHE A 10 -54.36 16.91 -31.44
C PHE A 10 -52.93 16.36 -31.54
N ALA A 11 -52.16 16.35 -30.45
CA ALA A 11 -50.81 15.79 -30.40
C ALA A 11 -50.87 14.35 -29.85
N MET A 12 -50.58 13.37 -30.71
CA MET A 12 -50.51 11.94 -30.38
C MET A 12 -49.13 11.63 -29.78
N THR A 13 -49.10 11.25 -28.50
CA THR A 13 -47.88 10.92 -27.75
C THR A 13 -47.61 9.41 -27.85
N LEU A 14 -46.44 9.05 -28.39
CA LEU A 14 -45.93 7.68 -28.46
C LEU A 14 -45.35 7.28 -27.08
N ALA A 15 -45.95 6.30 -26.41
CA ALA A 15 -45.41 5.72 -25.17
C ALA A 15 -44.41 4.60 -25.50
N LEU A 16 -43.14 4.82 -25.18
CA LEU A 16 -42.10 3.78 -25.19
C LEU A 16 -42.20 2.93 -23.90
N PRO A 17 -42.07 1.60 -23.97
CA PRO A 17 -42.05 0.76 -22.77
C PRO A 17 -40.75 1.01 -21.99
N ALA A 18 -40.89 1.31 -20.70
CA ALA A 18 -39.77 1.38 -19.78
C ALA A 18 -39.18 -0.02 -19.59
N VAL A 19 -37.92 -0.20 -19.96
CA VAL A 19 -37.14 -1.38 -19.60
C VAL A 19 -36.82 -1.24 -18.11
N ALA A 20 -37.48 -2.04 -17.27
CA ALA A 20 -37.15 -2.11 -15.85
C ALA A 20 -35.75 -2.70 -15.71
N THR A 21 -34.78 -1.87 -15.33
CA THR A 21 -33.50 -2.39 -14.83
C THR A 21 -33.78 -3.04 -13.49
N ALA A 22 -33.54 -4.36 -13.38
CA ALA A 22 -33.50 -5.06 -12.11
C ALA A 22 -32.35 -4.46 -11.29
N GLN A 23 -32.68 -3.45 -10.49
CA GLN A 23 -31.77 -2.88 -9.52
C GLN A 23 -31.65 -3.93 -8.42
N SER A 24 -30.45 -4.48 -8.23
CA SER A 24 -30.12 -5.25 -7.03
C SER A 24 -30.52 -4.42 -5.82
N ASP A 25 -31.47 -4.93 -5.01
CA ASP A 25 -32.00 -4.20 -3.87
C ASP A 25 -30.98 -4.28 -2.72
N MET A 26 -29.90 -3.50 -2.88
CA MET A 26 -28.81 -3.41 -1.92
C MET A 26 -28.95 -2.10 -1.16
N ARG A 27 -29.32 -2.18 0.11
CA ARG A 27 -29.31 -1.01 1.00
C ARG A 27 -27.95 -0.85 1.67
N THR A 28 -27.53 0.39 1.90
CA THR A 28 -26.26 0.72 2.55
C THR A 28 -26.55 1.35 3.92
N GLU A 29 -25.89 0.82 4.95
CA GLU A 29 -26.05 1.28 6.33
C GLU A 29 -24.69 1.62 6.95
N GLN A 30 -24.52 2.87 7.37
CA GLN A 30 -23.29 3.28 8.05
C GLN A 30 -23.34 2.85 9.51
N VAL A 31 -22.40 2.01 9.92
CA VAL A 31 -22.24 1.56 11.31
C VAL A 31 -21.56 2.66 12.11
N ARG A 32 -22.18 3.05 13.22
CA ARG A 32 -21.63 4.02 14.17
C ARG A 32 -21.64 3.44 15.56
N PHE A 33 -20.55 3.60 16.29
CA PHE A 33 -20.45 3.19 17.67
C PHE A 33 -20.89 4.32 18.60
N ALA A 34 -21.46 3.97 19.75
CA ALA A 34 -21.77 4.95 20.78
C ALA A 34 -20.46 5.54 21.33
N ALA A 35 -20.51 6.78 21.80
CA ALA A 35 -19.32 7.42 22.36
C ALA A 35 -18.74 6.58 23.51
N GLY A 36 -17.46 6.23 23.41
CA GLY A 36 -16.77 5.38 24.39
C GLY A 36 -16.98 3.88 24.23
N THR A 37 -17.70 3.41 23.19
CA THR A 37 -17.78 1.99 22.84
C THR A 37 -16.95 1.70 21.59
N SER A 38 -16.44 0.47 21.51
CA SER A 38 -15.65 -0.04 20.39
C SER A 38 -16.46 -1.00 19.51
N GLY A 39 -17.79 -0.99 19.63
CA GLY A 39 -18.67 -1.90 18.92
C GLY A 39 -20.15 -1.58 19.14
N THR A 40 -20.99 -2.30 18.38
CA THR A 40 -22.45 -2.22 18.42
C THR A 40 -23.08 -3.55 17.99
N ALA A 41 -24.34 -3.74 18.33
CA ALA A 41 -25.18 -4.85 17.85
C ALA A 41 -26.34 -4.28 17.05
N ILE A 42 -26.60 -4.84 15.87
CA ILE A 42 -27.65 -4.43 14.94
C ILE A 42 -28.57 -5.63 14.72
N ASN A 43 -29.88 -5.41 14.91
CA ASN A 43 -30.90 -6.38 14.55
C ASN A 43 -31.51 -5.95 13.22
N ASP A 44 -31.52 -6.85 12.25
CA ASP A 44 -31.96 -6.54 10.90
C ASP A 44 -32.54 -7.75 10.16
N SER A 45 -33.06 -7.53 8.94
CA SER A 45 -33.66 -8.57 8.11
C SER A 45 -33.38 -8.36 6.62
N ILE A 46 -33.21 -9.47 5.89
CA ILE A 46 -33.20 -9.52 4.43
C ILE A 46 -34.23 -10.54 3.93
N THR A 47 -34.84 -10.25 2.78
CA THR A 47 -35.78 -11.12 2.08
C THR A 47 -35.30 -11.39 0.65
N GLY A 48 -35.31 -12.66 0.23
CA GLY A 48 -35.05 -13.01 -1.16
C GLY A 48 -33.67 -12.54 -1.66
N GLU A 49 -33.64 -11.76 -2.73
CA GLU A 49 -32.42 -11.21 -3.35
C GLU A 49 -31.92 -9.90 -2.71
N GLU A 50 -32.56 -9.43 -1.63
CA GLU A 50 -32.09 -8.28 -0.87
C GLU A 50 -30.69 -8.52 -0.29
N SER A 51 -29.91 -7.43 -0.20
CA SER A 51 -28.62 -7.43 0.48
C SER A 51 -28.44 -6.14 1.28
N VAL A 52 -27.63 -6.22 2.33
CA VAL A 52 -27.27 -5.06 3.15
C VAL A 52 -25.77 -4.88 3.11
N LEU A 53 -25.32 -3.66 2.85
CA LEU A 53 -23.93 -3.26 2.89
C LEU A 53 -23.70 -2.38 4.11
N TYR A 54 -23.11 -2.96 5.16
CA TYR A 54 -22.70 -2.22 6.35
C TYR A 54 -21.34 -1.58 6.14
N THR A 55 -21.23 -0.27 6.32
CA THR A 55 -19.95 0.44 6.20
C THR A 55 -19.38 0.82 7.56
N ILE A 56 -18.11 0.47 7.79
CA ILE A 56 -17.45 0.59 9.10
C ILE A 56 -16.13 1.33 8.92
N GLY A 57 -15.99 2.47 9.58
CA GLY A 57 -14.70 3.17 9.66
C GLY A 57 -13.78 2.46 10.65
N ALA A 58 -12.59 2.07 10.20
CA ALA A 58 -11.57 1.46 11.04
C ALA A 58 -10.17 1.79 10.52
N GLU A 59 -9.17 1.60 11.38
CA GLU A 59 -7.78 1.95 11.13
C GLU A 59 -6.89 0.71 11.01
N ALA A 60 -5.79 0.84 10.27
CA ALA A 60 -4.78 -0.19 10.14
C ALA A 60 -4.25 -0.62 11.51
N GLY A 61 -4.02 -1.92 11.68
CA GLY A 61 -3.58 -2.52 12.94
C GLY A 61 -4.70 -2.70 13.98
N GLN A 62 -5.88 -2.10 13.78
CA GLN A 62 -7.05 -2.46 14.58
C GLN A 62 -7.54 -3.87 14.20
N ARG A 63 -8.21 -4.53 15.13
CA ARG A 63 -8.77 -5.86 14.93
C ARG A 63 -10.29 -5.75 14.82
N LEU A 64 -10.81 -5.99 13.61
CA LEU A 64 -12.24 -6.02 13.35
C LEU A 64 -12.76 -7.43 13.64
N LYS A 65 -13.78 -7.49 14.50
CA LYS A 65 -14.53 -8.71 14.79
C LYS A 65 -15.98 -8.53 14.41
N ILE A 66 -16.51 -9.51 13.69
CA ILE A 66 -17.92 -9.55 13.27
C ILE A 66 -18.46 -10.91 13.63
N ARG A 67 -19.61 -10.94 14.31
CA ARG A 67 -20.37 -12.17 14.54
C ARG A 67 -21.80 -11.92 14.10
N MET A 68 -22.33 -12.83 13.28
CA MET A 68 -23.72 -12.78 12.85
C MET A 68 -24.46 -14.05 13.29
N ASP A 69 -25.66 -13.87 13.84
CA ASP A 69 -26.57 -14.96 14.20
C ASP A 69 -27.86 -14.85 13.37
N PRO A 70 -27.94 -15.56 12.22
CA PRO A 70 -29.10 -15.51 11.35
C PRO A 70 -30.13 -16.61 11.64
N SER A 71 -31.41 -16.29 11.49
CA SER A 71 -32.51 -17.27 11.55
C SER A 71 -32.53 -18.23 10.36
N ASN A 72 -31.82 -17.91 9.27
CA ASN A 72 -31.66 -18.75 8.10
C ASN A 72 -30.19 -19.14 7.90
N LEU A 73 -29.90 -20.45 7.85
CA LEU A 73 -28.55 -21.00 7.68
C LEU A 73 -27.95 -20.75 6.28
N ALA A 74 -28.74 -20.21 5.36
CA ALA A 74 -28.30 -19.80 4.04
C ALA A 74 -27.80 -18.34 4.00
N THR A 75 -27.73 -17.65 5.14
CA THR A 75 -27.31 -16.24 5.25
C THR A 75 -25.85 -16.12 5.67
N TYR A 76 -25.09 -15.35 4.89
CA TYR A 76 -23.65 -15.14 5.06
C TYR A 76 -23.28 -13.69 4.79
N PHE A 77 -22.06 -13.32 5.15
CA PHE A 77 -21.47 -12.04 4.78
C PHE A 77 -20.07 -12.15 4.15
N ASN A 78 -19.75 -11.17 3.31
CA ASN A 78 -18.39 -10.90 2.82
C ASN A 78 -17.85 -9.62 3.46
N VAL A 79 -16.54 -9.58 3.72
CA VAL A 79 -15.82 -8.40 4.20
C VAL A 79 -14.93 -7.88 3.07
N TYR A 80 -14.99 -6.58 2.79
CA TYR A 80 -14.21 -5.90 1.75
C TYR A 80 -13.33 -4.82 2.35
N ALA A 81 -12.12 -4.68 1.80
CA ALA A 81 -11.19 -3.63 2.18
C ALA A 81 -11.62 -2.25 1.64
N PRO A 82 -11.12 -1.15 2.20
CA PRO A 82 -11.42 0.20 1.71
C PRO A 82 -11.18 0.35 0.21
N GLY A 83 -12.20 0.84 -0.49
CA GLY A 83 -12.18 1.03 -1.95
C GLY A 83 -12.58 -0.20 -2.78
N THR A 84 -12.92 -1.32 -2.15
CA THR A 84 -13.46 -2.53 -2.80
C THR A 84 -14.88 -2.83 -2.31
N GLY A 85 -15.65 -3.62 -3.08
CA GLY A 85 -17.02 -3.96 -2.68
C GLY A 85 -17.59 -5.19 -3.41
N PRO A 86 -18.92 -5.40 -3.32
CA PRO A 86 -19.60 -6.50 -4.00
C PRO A 86 -19.28 -6.57 -5.49
N GLY A 87 -18.62 -7.64 -5.92
CA GLY A 87 -18.12 -7.82 -7.28
C GLY A 87 -16.59 -7.86 -7.39
N ASP A 88 -15.89 -7.32 -6.38
CA ASP A 88 -14.44 -7.41 -6.23
C ASP A 88 -14.02 -8.61 -5.37
N GLU A 89 -12.70 -8.77 -5.19
CA GLU A 89 -12.14 -9.76 -4.26
C GLU A 89 -12.43 -9.35 -2.80
N ALA A 90 -13.08 -10.24 -2.05
CA ALA A 90 -13.37 -10.04 -0.64
C ALA A 90 -12.13 -10.39 0.22
N LEU A 91 -11.90 -9.62 1.28
CA LEU A 91 -10.93 -9.94 2.32
C LEU A 91 -11.29 -11.25 3.04
N ALA A 92 -12.59 -11.49 3.25
CA ALA A 92 -13.10 -12.71 3.83
C ALA A 92 -14.51 -13.03 3.35
N ASN A 93 -14.82 -14.32 3.27
CA ASN A 93 -16.16 -14.85 3.04
C ASN A 93 -16.52 -15.75 4.22
N SER A 94 -17.56 -15.37 4.97
CA SER A 94 -17.95 -16.04 6.21
C SER A 94 -18.64 -17.41 6.02
N GLN A 95 -18.87 -17.83 4.77
CA GLN A 95 -19.31 -19.18 4.44
C GLN A 95 -18.19 -20.23 4.65
N PHE A 96 -16.92 -19.82 4.56
CA PHE A 96 -15.78 -20.73 4.59
C PHE A 96 -14.86 -20.42 5.76
N THR A 97 -14.61 -21.43 6.61
CA THR A 97 -13.66 -21.30 7.70
C THR A 97 -12.24 -21.15 7.18
N GLY A 98 -11.45 -20.27 7.78
CA GLY A 98 -10.07 -19.98 7.39
C GLY A 98 -9.36 -19.11 8.44
N ALA A 99 -8.21 -18.55 8.08
CA ALA A 99 -7.36 -17.81 9.01
C ALA A 99 -8.07 -16.61 9.67
N MET A 100 -8.92 -15.88 8.91
CA MET A 100 -9.70 -14.74 9.41
C MET A 100 -11.14 -15.10 9.78
N VAL A 101 -11.57 -16.33 9.51
CA VAL A 101 -12.94 -16.82 9.72
C VAL A 101 -12.85 -18.12 10.53
N PRO A 102 -12.61 -18.04 11.86
CA PRO A 102 -12.43 -19.24 12.68
C PRO A 102 -13.72 -20.07 12.84
N ASP A 103 -14.89 -19.48 12.59
CA ASP A 103 -16.19 -20.16 12.55
C ASP A 103 -17.11 -19.53 11.49
N ILE A 104 -18.14 -20.25 11.04
CA ILE A 104 -19.13 -19.73 10.08
C ILE A 104 -19.79 -18.48 10.66
N ASN A 105 -19.99 -17.45 9.82
CA ASN A 105 -20.56 -16.17 10.25
C ASN A 105 -19.79 -15.49 11.38
N TYR A 106 -18.48 -15.78 11.48
CA TYR A 106 -17.56 -15.13 12.40
C TYR A 106 -16.31 -14.65 11.66
N PHE A 107 -15.95 -13.39 11.84
CA PHE A 107 -14.71 -12.80 11.32
C PHE A 107 -13.91 -12.24 12.50
N ASP A 108 -12.61 -12.49 12.50
CA ASP A 108 -11.65 -11.90 13.43
C ASP A 108 -10.32 -11.70 12.70
N GLY A 109 -10.08 -10.46 12.28
CA GLY A 109 -8.94 -10.09 11.45
C GLY A 109 -8.32 -8.76 11.87
N GLU A 110 -6.99 -8.71 11.84
CA GLU A 110 -6.25 -7.45 11.91
C GLU A 110 -6.34 -6.73 10.56
N LEU A 111 -6.63 -5.44 10.59
CA LEU A 111 -6.90 -4.65 9.42
C LEU A 111 -5.59 -4.15 8.78
N PRO A 112 -5.33 -4.44 7.49
CA PRO A 112 -4.07 -4.08 6.86
C PRO A 112 -3.98 -2.60 6.46
N VAL A 113 -5.12 -1.92 6.32
CA VAL A 113 -5.18 -0.52 5.85
C VAL A 113 -6.27 0.23 6.59
N SER A 114 -6.09 1.53 6.77
CA SER A 114 -7.11 2.40 7.34
C SER A 114 -8.15 2.79 6.29
N GLY A 115 -9.41 2.94 6.69
CA GLY A 115 -10.48 3.40 5.81
C GLY A 115 -11.85 2.83 6.13
N GLU A 116 -12.76 2.97 5.17
CA GLU A 116 -14.13 2.45 5.29
C GLU A 116 -14.20 1.02 4.75
N TYR A 117 -14.34 0.06 5.66
CA TYR A 117 -14.58 -1.34 5.34
C TYR A 117 -16.06 -1.58 5.04
N SER A 118 -16.35 -2.51 4.14
CA SER A 118 -17.72 -2.87 3.80
C SER A 118 -18.02 -4.33 4.12
N VAL A 119 -19.15 -4.57 4.78
CA VAL A 119 -19.66 -5.92 5.11
C VAL A 119 -20.97 -6.14 4.37
N SER A 120 -20.94 -7.01 3.37
CA SER A 120 -22.12 -7.33 2.55
C SER A 120 -22.80 -8.58 3.10
N VAL A 121 -23.96 -8.43 3.72
CA VAL A 121 -24.82 -9.54 4.16
C VAL A 121 -25.76 -9.92 3.03
N TYR A 122 -25.82 -11.22 2.73
CA TYR A 122 -26.61 -11.77 1.64
C TYR A 122 -27.13 -13.17 1.96
N MET A 123 -28.12 -13.62 1.19
CA MET A 123 -28.62 -14.99 1.24
C MET A 123 -28.15 -15.79 0.03
N MET A 124 -27.79 -17.06 0.22
CA MET A 124 -27.45 -17.94 -0.90
C MET A 124 -28.60 -18.00 -1.90
N ARG A 125 -28.21 -18.02 -3.20
CA ARG A 125 -29.12 -17.99 -4.34
C ARG A 125 -30.28 -18.99 -4.27
N SER A 126 -30.08 -20.17 -3.67
CA SER A 126 -31.15 -21.16 -3.53
C SER A 126 -32.29 -20.71 -2.63
N ALA A 127 -31.98 -20.04 -1.52
CA ALA A 127 -32.97 -19.54 -0.56
C ALA A 127 -33.51 -18.17 -1.00
N ALA A 128 -32.63 -17.31 -1.54
CA ALA A 128 -33.02 -16.03 -2.13
C ALA A 128 -34.13 -16.16 -3.20
N ARG A 129 -34.00 -17.13 -4.11
CA ARG A 129 -35.00 -17.39 -5.16
C ARG A 129 -36.36 -17.91 -4.66
N ARG A 130 -36.43 -18.31 -3.39
CA ARG A 130 -37.67 -18.76 -2.74
C ARG A 130 -38.29 -17.67 -1.89
N ASP A 131 -37.79 -16.43 -1.98
CA ASP A 131 -38.21 -15.28 -1.18
C ASP A 131 -38.19 -15.59 0.32
N GLU A 132 -37.21 -16.39 0.75
CA GLU A 132 -37.03 -16.69 2.17
C GLU A 132 -36.57 -15.44 2.93
N VAL A 133 -36.92 -15.39 4.21
CA VAL A 133 -36.57 -14.29 5.12
C VAL A 133 -35.48 -14.76 6.08
N SER A 134 -34.50 -13.91 6.33
CA SER A 134 -33.53 -14.09 7.40
C SER A 134 -33.53 -12.86 8.29
N ASN A 135 -34.02 -13.02 9.51
CA ASN A 135 -33.76 -12.07 10.58
C ASN A 135 -32.40 -12.41 11.18
N TYR A 136 -31.60 -11.42 11.53
CA TYR A 136 -30.29 -11.66 12.12
C TYR A 136 -29.90 -10.57 13.10
N GLU A 137 -29.10 -10.96 14.09
CA GLU A 137 -28.30 -10.03 14.87
C GLU A 137 -26.87 -10.04 14.34
N ILE A 138 -26.32 -8.88 14.02
CA ILE A 138 -24.91 -8.70 13.67
C ILE A 138 -24.23 -7.84 14.73
N VAL A 139 -23.22 -8.42 15.38
CA VAL A 139 -22.37 -7.76 16.37
C VAL A 139 -21.06 -7.40 15.70
N ILE A 140 -20.73 -6.11 15.71
CA ILE A 140 -19.55 -5.56 15.06
C ILE A 140 -18.73 -4.84 16.12
N SER A 141 -17.45 -5.17 16.22
CA SER A 141 -16.51 -4.51 17.13
C SER A 141 -15.16 -4.29 16.47
N VAL A 142 -14.54 -3.16 16.76
CA VAL A 142 -13.21 -2.77 16.32
C VAL A 142 -12.37 -2.61 17.58
N GLU A 143 -11.51 -3.57 17.85
CA GLU A 143 -10.67 -3.62 19.06
C GLU A 143 -9.22 -3.22 18.74
N GLY A 144 -8.49 -2.82 19.78
CA GLY A 144 -7.11 -2.34 19.68
C GLY A 144 -7.06 -0.81 19.64
N SER A 145 -6.01 -0.26 20.24
CA SER A 145 -5.70 1.15 20.09
C SER A 145 -5.22 1.37 18.66
N ALA A 146 -5.78 2.38 17.98
CA ALA A 146 -5.03 3.11 16.96
C ALA A 146 -3.61 3.28 17.48
N SER A 147 -2.59 2.87 16.72
CA SER A 147 -1.22 2.93 17.21
C SER A 147 -0.88 4.38 17.58
N ASP A 148 -0.96 4.70 18.87
CA ASP A 148 -0.50 5.94 19.46
C ASP A 148 1.03 5.90 19.50
N THR A 149 1.64 6.18 18.36
CA THR A 149 2.94 6.84 18.37
C THR A 149 2.65 8.32 18.31
N GLY A 150 2.52 8.95 19.47
CA GLY A 150 2.40 10.40 19.59
C GLY A 150 3.55 11.12 18.87
N GLY A 151 3.25 11.59 17.66
CA GLY A 151 4.11 12.36 16.78
C GLY A 151 3.58 12.30 15.35
N SER A 152 2.72 13.26 15.00
CA SER A 152 1.97 13.48 13.74
C SER A 152 0.87 12.43 13.44
N ASP A 153 -0.40 12.68 13.77
CA ASP A 153 -1.37 13.66 13.20
C ASP A 153 -2.06 13.13 11.92
N PHE A 154 -3.15 12.38 12.14
CA PHE A 154 -4.37 12.32 11.34
C PHE A 154 -4.29 12.15 9.81
N ALA A 155 -3.52 11.17 9.32
CA ALA A 155 -3.58 10.85 7.90
C ALA A 155 -3.40 9.38 7.56
N ASP A 156 -4.48 8.60 7.61
CA ASP A 156 -4.63 7.44 6.70
C ASP A 156 -6.08 6.98 6.49
N GLY A 157 -7.08 7.85 6.63
CA GLY A 157 -8.41 7.60 6.06
C GLY A 157 -8.47 8.16 4.63
N LEU A 158 -9.20 7.54 3.70
CA LEU A 158 -9.40 8.01 2.32
C LEU A 158 -10.08 9.41 2.17
N ALA A 159 -10.14 10.21 3.24
CA ALA A 159 -10.52 11.63 3.28
C ALA A 159 -9.40 12.56 3.82
N GLY A 160 -8.24 12.03 4.21
CA GLY A 160 -7.10 12.78 4.73
C GLY A 160 -5.82 12.00 4.46
N GLY A 161 -5.19 12.28 3.32
CA GLY A 161 -3.79 11.90 3.12
C GLY A 161 -2.88 12.86 3.90
N PRO A 162 -1.61 12.54 4.10
CA PRO A 162 -0.72 13.33 4.95
C PRO A 162 -0.63 14.76 4.41
N ASP A 163 -0.58 15.76 5.29
CA ASP A 163 -0.45 17.17 4.87
C ASP A 163 0.80 17.40 4.02
N PHE A 164 1.80 16.54 4.20
CA PHE A 164 3.06 16.55 3.47
C PHE A 164 3.43 15.14 3.01
N TYR A 165 3.95 15.05 1.79
CA TYR A 165 4.63 13.87 1.30
C TYR A 165 6.14 14.10 1.28
N ARG A 166 6.90 13.04 1.45
CA ARG A 166 8.33 12.98 1.17
C ARG A 166 8.56 12.13 -0.07
N VAL A 167 9.41 12.63 -0.97
CA VAL A 167 9.87 11.84 -2.12
C VAL A 167 10.70 10.67 -1.63
N SER A 168 10.35 9.46 -2.06
CA SER A 168 11.08 8.23 -1.78
C SER A 168 11.25 7.45 -3.07
N THR A 169 12.48 7.41 -3.58
CA THR A 169 12.85 6.61 -4.75
C THR A 169 13.87 5.55 -4.32
N SER A 170 13.64 4.32 -4.76
CA SER A 170 14.45 3.15 -4.39
C SER A 170 15.92 3.23 -4.85
N GLY A 171 16.24 4.10 -5.81
CA GLY A 171 17.60 4.33 -6.35
C GLY A 171 18.18 5.71 -6.06
N GLY A 172 17.59 6.50 -5.16
CA GLY A 172 18.10 7.83 -4.78
C GLY A 172 17.93 8.95 -5.84
N GLY A 173 17.43 8.63 -7.03
CA GLY A 173 17.16 9.59 -8.10
C GLY A 173 15.97 10.51 -7.81
N GLY A 174 15.91 11.67 -8.46
CA GLY A 174 14.80 12.62 -8.26
C GLY A 174 13.49 12.22 -8.96
N LEU A 175 12.36 12.70 -8.45
CA LEU A 175 11.00 12.47 -8.95
C LEU A 175 10.51 13.65 -9.82
N ASN A 176 9.91 13.36 -10.99
CA ASN A 176 9.38 14.41 -11.85
C ASN A 176 8.03 14.94 -11.33
N LEU A 177 7.93 16.27 -11.21
CA LEU A 177 6.68 17.00 -10.96
C LEU A 177 6.11 17.47 -12.31
N ARG A 178 4.88 17.09 -12.64
CA ARG A 178 4.29 17.27 -13.99
C ARG A 178 3.09 18.22 -14.02
N ALA A 179 2.79 18.79 -15.18
CA ALA A 179 1.68 19.73 -15.32
C ALA A 179 0.28 19.08 -15.19
N SER A 180 0.16 17.79 -15.50
CA SER A 180 -1.06 16.99 -15.42
C SER A 180 -0.74 15.58 -14.87
N PRO A 181 -1.73 14.84 -14.32
CA PRO A 181 -1.53 13.49 -13.79
C PRO A 181 -1.48 12.46 -14.92
N SER A 182 -0.40 12.54 -15.69
CA SER A 182 -0.07 11.65 -16.79
C SER A 182 1.44 11.54 -16.92
N SER A 183 1.90 10.34 -17.25
CA SER A 183 3.30 10.06 -17.53
C SER A 183 3.83 10.83 -18.75
N SER A 184 2.94 11.26 -19.64
CA SER A 184 3.25 12.02 -20.86
C SER A 184 3.23 13.55 -20.68
N ALA A 185 2.71 14.04 -19.55
CA ALA A 185 2.57 15.47 -19.32
C ALA A 185 3.92 16.16 -19.14
N GLY A 186 4.02 17.43 -19.57
CA GLY A 186 5.23 18.24 -19.43
C GLY A 186 5.73 18.31 -17.99
N VAL A 187 7.05 18.30 -17.82
CA VAL A 187 7.71 18.37 -16.50
C VAL A 187 7.83 19.84 -16.07
N VAL A 188 7.26 20.16 -14.92
CA VAL A 188 7.36 21.49 -14.27
C VAL A 188 8.72 21.64 -13.61
N THR A 189 9.11 20.65 -12.80
CA THR A 189 10.42 20.58 -12.14
C THR A 189 10.72 19.14 -11.68
N ARG A 190 11.90 18.91 -11.10
CA ARG A 190 12.32 17.64 -10.51
C ARG A 190 12.55 17.82 -9.01
N LEU A 191 11.98 16.91 -8.22
CA LEU A 191 12.10 16.86 -6.76
C LEU A 191 13.22 15.91 -6.36
N ASN A 192 13.99 16.24 -5.31
CA ASN A 192 15.06 15.40 -4.80
C ASN A 192 14.51 14.23 -3.99
N ASN A 193 15.25 13.12 -3.93
CA ASN A 193 14.93 12.06 -2.98
C ASN A 193 15.03 12.58 -1.53
N GLY A 194 14.06 12.24 -0.70
CA GLY A 194 13.92 12.77 0.66
C GLY A 194 13.30 14.17 0.75
N GLN A 195 12.97 14.82 -0.37
CA GLN A 195 12.37 16.16 -0.36
C GLN A 195 10.92 16.13 0.12
N ASN A 196 10.58 17.00 1.08
CA ASN A 196 9.21 17.21 1.51
C ASN A 196 8.44 18.15 0.56
N VAL A 197 7.17 17.82 0.31
CA VAL A 197 6.20 18.59 -0.49
C VAL A 197 4.85 18.59 0.21
N ARG A 198 4.08 19.68 0.09
CA ARG A 198 2.71 19.74 0.61
C ARG A 198 1.77 18.92 -0.26
N ASN A 199 0.92 18.12 0.34
CA ASN A 199 -0.13 17.37 -0.32
C ASN A 199 -1.33 18.28 -0.62
N LEU A 200 -1.79 18.26 -1.86
CA LEU A 200 -2.96 19.02 -2.33
C LEU A 200 -4.07 18.09 -2.87
N GLY A 201 -3.99 16.80 -2.57
CA GLY A 201 -4.95 15.77 -2.95
C GLY A 201 -4.42 14.80 -4.01
N CYS A 202 -4.91 13.56 -3.97
CA CYS A 202 -4.56 12.53 -4.93
C CYS A 202 -5.79 12.07 -5.73
N ARG A 203 -5.55 11.57 -6.95
CA ARG A 203 -6.57 10.92 -7.78
C ARG A 203 -5.96 9.79 -8.61
N MET A 204 -6.79 8.86 -9.04
CA MET A 204 -6.38 7.83 -10.01
C MET A 204 -6.43 8.39 -11.43
N ALA A 205 -5.38 8.16 -12.21
CA ALA A 205 -5.31 8.43 -13.64
C ALA A 205 -4.30 7.49 -14.31
N GLU A 206 -4.57 7.01 -15.52
CA GLU A 206 -3.70 6.05 -16.24
C GLU A 206 -3.38 4.78 -15.43
N GLY A 207 -4.34 4.30 -14.63
CA GLY A 207 -4.14 3.10 -13.80
C GLY A 207 -3.16 3.28 -12.64
N ARG A 208 -2.78 4.52 -12.28
CA ARG A 208 -1.89 4.79 -11.15
C ARG A 208 -2.36 5.96 -10.28
N ARG A 209 -1.88 6.00 -9.04
CA ARG A 209 -2.12 7.10 -8.10
C ARG A 209 -1.29 8.30 -8.51
N TRP A 210 -1.92 9.45 -8.72
CA TRP A 210 -1.26 10.73 -8.92
C TRP A 210 -1.64 11.70 -7.81
N CYS A 211 -0.65 12.32 -7.19
CA CYS A 211 -0.85 13.30 -6.14
C CYS A 211 -0.44 14.68 -6.62
N ARG A 212 -1.34 15.65 -6.45
CA ARG A 212 -1.05 17.06 -6.65
C ARG A 212 -0.28 17.55 -5.44
N VAL A 213 0.88 18.16 -5.65
CA VAL A 213 1.78 18.57 -4.59
C VAL A 213 2.42 19.93 -4.86
N ALA A 214 2.82 20.63 -3.81
CA ALA A 214 3.56 21.88 -3.89
C ALA A 214 4.86 21.84 -3.09
N THR A 215 5.95 22.38 -3.63
CA THR A 215 7.22 22.51 -2.90
C THR A 215 7.08 23.52 -1.76
N LEU A 216 7.86 23.33 -0.69
CA LEU A 216 7.86 24.22 0.48
C LEU A 216 8.70 25.50 0.33
N ALA A 217 9.33 25.71 -0.84
CA ALA A 217 10.10 26.92 -1.15
C ALA A 217 9.18 28.11 -1.50
N ASP A 218 9.70 29.34 -1.37
CA ASP A 218 9.02 30.58 -1.78
C ASP A 218 9.88 31.36 -2.80
N PRO A 219 9.42 31.56 -4.06
CA PRO A 219 8.18 31.02 -4.64
C PRO A 219 8.28 29.51 -4.92
N GLY A 220 7.19 28.79 -4.64
CA GLY A 220 7.12 27.34 -4.80
C GLY A 220 6.70 26.90 -6.20
N SER A 221 6.96 25.63 -6.53
CA SER A 221 6.43 24.94 -7.71
C SER A 221 5.30 23.99 -7.31
N GLU A 222 4.25 23.93 -8.13
CA GLU A 222 3.09 23.06 -7.95
C GLU A 222 2.89 22.16 -9.18
N GLY A 223 2.49 20.91 -8.97
CA GLY A 223 2.19 19.99 -10.07
C GLY A 223 1.78 18.59 -9.57
N TRP A 224 1.89 17.60 -10.45
CA TRP A 224 1.46 16.22 -10.23
C TRP A 224 2.66 15.27 -10.17
N ALA A 225 2.74 14.48 -9.11
CA ALA A 225 3.76 13.46 -8.91
C ALA A 225 3.09 12.07 -8.83
N ALA A 226 3.80 11.04 -9.29
CA ALA A 226 3.33 9.67 -9.16
C ALA A 226 3.39 9.24 -7.69
N GLY A 227 2.25 8.80 -7.15
CA GLY A 227 2.07 8.47 -5.75
C GLY A 227 2.93 7.30 -5.28
N ASP A 228 3.36 6.42 -6.18
CA ASP A 228 4.21 5.25 -5.86
C ASP A 228 5.59 5.67 -5.30
N PHE A 229 5.98 6.93 -5.49
CA PHE A 229 7.25 7.50 -5.02
C PHE A 229 7.06 8.55 -3.92
N LEU A 230 5.86 8.61 -3.33
CA LEU A 230 5.52 9.52 -2.25
C LEU A 230 5.17 8.69 -1.03
N VAL A 231 5.98 8.88 0.01
CA VAL A 231 5.70 8.38 1.36
C VAL A 231 5.31 9.55 2.23
N GLU A 232 4.76 9.29 3.42
CA GLU A 232 4.47 10.34 4.39
C GLU A 232 5.71 11.21 4.69
N GLY A 233 5.51 12.53 4.73
CA GLY A 233 6.54 13.53 4.96
C GLY A 233 6.16 14.49 6.07
N SER A 234 7.00 15.51 6.28
CA SER A 234 6.78 16.53 7.31
C SER A 234 6.76 17.94 6.71
N ASN A 235 6.42 18.93 7.53
CA ASN A 235 6.50 20.34 7.14
C ASN A 235 7.94 20.90 7.14
N ASP A 236 8.96 20.05 7.34
CA ASP A 236 10.36 20.45 7.35
C ASP A 236 10.84 20.76 5.92
N PRO A 237 11.13 22.02 5.57
CA PRO A 237 11.61 22.38 4.24
C PRO A 237 13.06 21.94 4.00
N SER A 238 13.81 21.59 5.05
CA SER A 238 15.20 21.17 4.95
C SER A 238 15.36 19.66 4.68
N ALA A 239 14.28 18.89 4.82
CA ALA A 239 14.24 17.49 4.42
C ALA A 239 14.49 17.35 2.91
N GLY A 240 15.53 16.60 2.55
CA GLY A 240 15.99 16.47 1.18
C GLY A 240 16.82 17.65 0.65
N MET A 241 17.10 18.66 1.49
CA MET A 241 18.03 19.77 1.16
C MET A 241 19.44 19.57 1.72
N ASN A 242 19.67 18.60 2.60
CA ASN A 242 21.01 18.30 3.10
C ASN A 242 21.40 16.83 2.98
N ASN A 243 22.55 16.67 2.35
CA ASN A 243 23.39 15.49 2.30
C ASN A 243 23.85 15.09 3.72
N SER A 244 23.76 13.80 4.04
CA SER A 244 24.44 13.06 5.13
C SER A 244 23.89 13.10 6.57
N SER A 245 23.75 11.88 7.15
CA SER A 245 23.86 11.44 8.57
C SER A 245 22.78 11.95 9.56
N SER A 246 22.14 11.19 10.47
CA SER A 246 22.41 9.90 11.15
C SER A 246 21.11 9.46 11.91
N SER A 247 20.70 8.18 11.82
CA SER A 247 20.64 7.13 12.88
C SER A 247 19.65 7.22 14.07
N SER A 248 18.74 6.23 14.16
CA SER A 248 18.40 5.33 15.31
C SER A 248 16.92 4.89 15.23
N ALA A 249 16.42 3.70 15.55
CA ALA A 249 16.94 2.36 15.83
C ALA A 249 15.71 1.40 15.94
N GLY A 250 15.79 0.18 15.38
CA GLY A 250 15.14 -1.03 15.90
C GLY A 250 13.68 -1.37 15.53
N SER A 251 13.47 -2.20 14.50
CA SER A 251 12.61 -3.40 14.56
C SER A 251 12.96 -4.33 13.39
N SER A 252 13.57 -5.47 13.73
CA SER A 252 14.21 -6.42 12.82
C SER A 252 13.27 -7.57 12.46
N GLY A 253 13.11 -7.77 11.15
CA GLY A 253 12.32 -8.83 10.54
C GLY A 253 12.11 -8.67 9.02
N ASP A 254 12.59 -7.58 8.42
CA ASP A 254 12.80 -7.42 6.95
C ASP A 254 13.64 -6.15 6.67
N SER A 255 14.66 -5.90 7.51
CA SER A 255 15.42 -4.65 7.42
C SER A 255 16.63 -4.81 6.52
N THR A 256 16.64 -4.06 5.43
CA THR A 256 17.82 -3.86 4.58
C THR A 256 18.63 -2.66 5.08
N SER A 257 19.83 -2.89 5.60
CA SER A 257 20.75 -1.82 6.00
C SER A 257 21.70 -1.45 4.86
N THR A 258 22.13 -0.19 4.74
CA THR A 258 23.06 0.25 3.68
C THR A 258 24.35 0.82 4.27
N VAL A 259 25.50 0.41 3.73
CA VAL A 259 26.84 0.82 4.13
C VAL A 259 27.60 1.30 2.89
N THR A 260 28.11 2.52 2.90
CA THR A 260 29.04 2.98 1.86
C THR A 260 30.44 2.43 2.13
N VAL A 261 30.98 1.67 1.18
CA VAL A 261 32.34 1.14 1.24
C VAL A 261 33.33 2.23 0.84
N ARG A 262 34.32 2.48 1.70
CA ARG A 262 35.43 3.38 1.41
C ARG A 262 36.74 2.63 1.63
N PHE A 263 37.63 2.69 0.65
CA PHE A 263 38.95 2.08 0.79
C PHE A 263 39.88 2.99 1.60
N PRO A 264 40.75 2.40 2.43
CA PRO A 264 41.86 3.13 3.03
C PRO A 264 42.69 3.83 1.94
N SER A 265 43.27 4.99 2.27
CA SER A 265 44.10 5.73 1.32
C SER A 265 45.25 4.86 0.80
N GLY A 266 45.38 4.75 -0.52
CA GLY A 266 46.39 3.92 -1.19
C GLY A 266 46.04 2.43 -1.30
N SER A 267 44.85 2.00 -0.85
CA SER A 267 44.36 0.62 -1.00
C SER A 267 43.40 0.49 -2.18
N THR A 268 43.47 -0.65 -2.87
CA THR A 268 42.50 -1.09 -3.89
C THR A 268 41.40 -1.97 -3.32
N GLY A 269 41.38 -2.20 -2.01
CA GLY A 269 40.37 -3.03 -1.37
C GLY A 269 40.18 -2.76 0.12
N THR A 270 39.16 -3.39 0.70
CA THR A 270 38.89 -3.35 2.13
C THR A 270 38.11 -4.60 2.56
N GLU A 271 38.12 -4.86 3.85
CA GLU A 271 37.42 -5.97 4.49
C GLU A 271 36.51 -5.43 5.59
N MET A 272 35.30 -5.98 5.70
CA MET A 272 34.30 -5.54 6.67
C MET A 272 33.57 -6.74 7.27
N THR A 273 33.41 -6.75 8.59
CA THR A 273 32.63 -7.76 9.29
C THR A 273 31.18 -7.31 9.50
N GLY A 274 30.24 -8.25 9.43
CA GLY A 274 28.82 -7.99 9.68
C GLY A 274 28.12 -9.17 10.35
N SER A 275 26.92 -8.90 10.87
CA SER A 275 25.97 -9.91 11.32
C SER A 275 24.59 -9.50 10.83
N LEU A 276 23.80 -10.49 10.40
CA LEU A 276 22.42 -10.32 9.92
C LEU A 276 21.51 -11.25 10.70
N ALA A 277 20.42 -10.72 11.25
CA ALA A 277 19.35 -11.53 11.78
C ALA A 277 18.62 -12.32 10.66
N ALA A 278 17.76 -13.25 11.06
CA ALA A 278 16.93 -13.99 10.11
C ALA A 278 16.08 -13.02 9.27
N GLY A 279 16.12 -13.16 7.95
CA GLY A 279 15.39 -12.29 7.01
C GLY A 279 16.02 -10.93 6.74
N GLU A 280 17.12 -10.55 7.38
CA GLU A 280 17.79 -9.27 7.13
C GLU A 280 18.70 -9.30 5.89
N SER A 281 18.93 -8.13 5.31
CA SER A 281 19.97 -7.92 4.32
C SER A 281 20.83 -6.69 4.62
N ARG A 282 22.02 -6.64 4.01
CA ARG A 282 22.89 -5.46 4.03
C ARG A 282 23.44 -5.18 2.65
N ARG A 283 23.23 -3.95 2.20
CA ARG A 283 23.76 -3.38 0.96
C ARG A 283 25.06 -2.66 1.21
N TYR A 284 26.08 -3.02 0.47
CA TYR A 284 27.38 -2.36 0.44
C TYR A 284 27.49 -1.59 -0.87
N VAL A 285 27.52 -0.27 -0.78
CA VAL A 285 27.61 0.62 -1.93
C VAL A 285 29.07 0.93 -2.19
N LEU A 286 29.56 0.54 -3.37
CA LEU A 286 30.95 0.66 -3.77
C LEU A 286 31.04 1.46 -5.06
N GLY A 287 31.61 2.65 -4.98
CA GLY A 287 31.88 3.49 -6.15
C GLY A 287 33.03 2.92 -6.97
N ALA A 288 32.77 2.66 -8.26
CA ALA A 288 33.74 2.10 -9.18
C ALA A 288 33.54 2.67 -10.60
N ALA A 289 34.57 2.60 -11.43
CA ALA A 289 34.55 3.05 -12.81
C ALA A 289 34.41 1.89 -13.80
N ASN A 290 33.81 2.19 -14.94
CA ASN A 290 33.78 1.30 -16.09
C ASN A 290 35.22 0.89 -16.47
N GLY A 291 35.41 -0.41 -16.71
CA GLY A 291 36.67 -1.03 -17.08
C GLY A 291 37.49 -1.57 -15.90
N GLN A 292 37.15 -1.22 -14.66
CA GLN A 292 37.82 -1.77 -13.47
C GLN A 292 37.37 -3.20 -13.18
N ASN A 293 38.25 -4.01 -12.57
CA ASN A 293 37.90 -5.38 -12.15
C ASN A 293 37.44 -5.39 -10.70
N LEU A 294 36.20 -5.81 -10.47
CA LEU A 294 35.63 -6.00 -9.13
C LEU A 294 35.91 -7.42 -8.64
N TYR A 295 36.40 -7.51 -7.41
CA TYR A 295 36.51 -8.73 -6.62
C TYR A 295 35.62 -8.63 -5.38
N VAL A 296 34.78 -9.65 -5.14
CA VAL A 296 33.94 -9.75 -3.95
C VAL A 296 34.02 -11.17 -3.38
N ARG A 297 34.22 -11.26 -2.07
CA ARG A 297 34.11 -12.54 -1.34
C ARG A 297 33.34 -12.34 -0.04
N VAL A 298 32.31 -13.16 0.17
CA VAL A 298 31.51 -13.16 1.41
C VAL A 298 31.80 -14.44 2.18
N ALA A 299 32.58 -14.37 3.26
CA ALA A 299 32.85 -15.51 4.14
C ALA A 299 31.82 -15.54 5.27
N ALA A 300 30.77 -16.34 5.13
CA ALA A 300 29.72 -16.51 6.14
C ALA A 300 29.93 -17.72 7.05
N GLN A 301 29.45 -17.63 8.29
CA GLN A 301 29.44 -18.73 9.26
C GLN A 301 28.17 -19.60 9.13
N GLY A 302 27.83 -20.03 7.91
CA GLY A 302 26.66 -20.86 7.64
C GLY A 302 26.24 -20.85 6.16
N PRO A 303 25.42 -21.82 5.72
CA PRO A 303 25.01 -21.94 4.32
C PRO A 303 23.92 -20.96 3.90
N ASP A 304 23.21 -20.36 4.85
CA ASP A 304 21.99 -19.58 4.58
C ASP A 304 22.24 -18.12 4.18
N ILE A 305 23.51 -17.73 4.06
CA ILE A 305 23.92 -16.42 3.55
C ILE A 305 24.20 -16.53 2.05
N SER A 306 23.56 -15.63 1.31
CA SER A 306 23.73 -15.44 -0.13
C SER A 306 24.04 -13.97 -0.42
N TYR A 307 24.52 -13.68 -1.62
CA TYR A 307 24.69 -12.30 -2.07
C TYR A 307 24.37 -12.13 -3.55
N GLN A 308 24.06 -10.89 -3.93
CA GLN A 308 23.85 -10.47 -5.32
C GLN A 308 24.58 -9.15 -5.56
N ILE A 309 24.83 -8.81 -6.82
CA ILE A 309 25.50 -7.56 -7.19
C ILE A 309 24.66 -6.83 -8.23
N LEU A 310 24.39 -5.56 -7.97
CA LEU A 310 23.66 -4.65 -8.85
C LEU A 310 24.61 -3.60 -9.43
N ASN A 311 24.42 -3.27 -10.71
CA ASN A 311 25.04 -2.15 -11.38
C ASN A 311 24.40 -0.81 -10.93
N PRO A 312 24.99 0.35 -11.26
CA PRO A 312 24.43 1.67 -10.93
C PRO A 312 23.02 1.93 -11.48
N ASP A 313 22.62 1.25 -12.56
CA ASP A 313 21.27 1.31 -13.13
C ASP A 313 20.25 0.36 -12.44
N ASN A 314 20.69 -0.37 -11.41
CA ASN A 314 19.97 -1.46 -10.72
C ASN A 314 19.74 -2.73 -11.54
N SER A 315 20.40 -2.91 -12.68
CA SER A 315 20.47 -4.22 -13.34
C SER A 315 21.38 -5.17 -12.56
N PHE A 316 21.14 -6.47 -12.65
CA PHE A 316 22.00 -7.47 -12.02
C PHE A 316 23.34 -7.56 -12.77
N LEU A 317 24.43 -7.33 -12.05
CA LEU A 317 25.77 -7.75 -12.44
C LEU A 317 26.00 -9.22 -12.08
N LEU A 318 25.43 -9.65 -10.96
CA LEU A 318 25.43 -11.03 -10.48
C LEU A 318 24.08 -11.31 -9.82
N ASP A 319 23.37 -12.32 -10.33
CA ASP A 319 22.17 -12.86 -9.69
C ASP A 319 22.50 -13.47 -8.32
N GLN A 320 21.50 -13.65 -7.47
CA GLN A 320 21.69 -14.18 -6.12
C GLN A 320 22.43 -15.53 -6.13
N THR A 321 23.59 -15.59 -5.46
CA THR A 321 24.45 -16.76 -5.36
C THR A 321 24.82 -17.08 -3.90
N PRO A 322 25.15 -18.34 -3.55
CA PRO A 322 25.65 -18.68 -2.22
C PRO A 322 26.94 -17.94 -1.85
N SER A 323 27.12 -17.64 -0.57
CA SER A 323 28.34 -16.97 -0.07
C SER A 323 29.63 -17.77 -0.26
N ALA A 324 29.55 -19.09 -0.48
CA ALA A 324 30.71 -19.93 -0.77
C ALA A 324 31.40 -19.57 -2.10
N ASP A 325 30.68 -18.95 -3.04
CA ASP A 325 31.21 -18.58 -4.34
C ASP A 325 31.79 -17.15 -4.30
N GLU A 326 32.97 -16.97 -4.87
CA GLU A 326 33.57 -15.64 -5.05
C GLU A 326 33.21 -15.03 -6.42
N TYR A 327 33.11 -13.70 -6.47
CA TYR A 327 32.91 -12.97 -7.71
C TYR A 327 34.21 -12.30 -8.15
N ARG A 328 34.52 -12.44 -9.44
CA ARG A 328 35.57 -11.70 -10.16
C ARG A 328 35.05 -11.31 -11.53
N GLY A 329 35.04 -10.03 -11.85
CA GLY A 329 34.57 -9.58 -13.16
C GLY A 329 34.87 -8.12 -13.44
N GLN A 330 34.92 -7.78 -14.72
CA GLN A 330 35.08 -6.40 -15.16
C GLN A 330 33.75 -5.65 -15.07
N LEU A 331 33.79 -4.44 -14.52
CA LEU A 331 32.66 -3.54 -14.47
C LEU A 331 32.49 -2.82 -15.81
N TRP A 332 31.25 -2.70 -16.26
CA TRP A 332 30.90 -2.11 -17.55
C TRP A 332 30.15 -0.77 -17.40
N GLN A 333 29.98 -0.31 -16.15
CA GLN A 333 29.36 0.95 -15.79
C GLN A 333 30.21 1.69 -14.78
N THR A 334 30.19 3.02 -14.84
CA THR A 334 30.78 3.89 -13.80
C THR A 334 29.67 4.31 -12.85
N GLY A 335 29.92 4.19 -11.55
CA GLY A 335 29.01 4.63 -10.50
C GLY A 335 29.01 3.69 -9.31
N ASP A 336 27.93 3.80 -8.55
CA ASP A 336 27.73 3.04 -7.32
C ASP A 336 27.20 1.63 -7.64
N HIS A 337 28.04 0.64 -7.43
CA HIS A 337 27.64 -0.76 -7.49
C HIS A 337 27.18 -1.21 -6.11
N VAL A 338 26.17 -2.07 -6.05
CA VAL A 338 25.59 -2.52 -4.78
C VAL A 338 25.82 -4.01 -4.61
N ILE A 339 26.54 -4.38 -3.57
CA ILE A 339 26.67 -5.78 -3.13
C ILE A 339 25.66 -5.98 -2.00
N GLU A 340 24.64 -6.79 -2.22
CA GLU A 340 23.61 -7.07 -1.21
C GLU A 340 23.82 -8.47 -0.62
N VAL A 341 24.16 -8.53 0.67
CA VAL A 341 24.29 -9.78 1.44
C VAL A 341 22.98 -10.05 2.16
N ILE A 342 22.43 -11.25 2.01
CA ILE A 342 21.07 -11.60 2.43
C ILE A 342 21.11 -12.86 3.31
N ASN A 343 20.46 -12.82 4.47
CA ASN A 343 20.24 -13.98 5.33
C ASN A 343 18.83 -14.53 5.14
N ARG A 344 18.71 -15.67 4.44
CA ARG A 344 17.43 -16.38 4.28
C ARG A 344 17.22 -17.47 5.33
N GLY A 345 18.16 -17.65 6.24
CA GLY A 345 18.12 -18.65 7.30
C GLY A 345 17.26 -18.23 8.48
N GLY A 346 17.01 -19.19 9.39
CA GLY A 346 16.20 -18.98 10.60
C GLY A 346 16.96 -18.41 11.81
N SER A 347 18.25 -18.13 11.67
CA SER A 347 19.11 -17.66 12.78
C SER A 347 19.96 -16.46 12.36
N THR A 348 20.41 -15.70 13.35
CA THR A 348 21.41 -14.65 13.12
C THR A 348 22.73 -15.27 12.68
N THR A 349 23.30 -14.80 11.58
CA THR A 349 24.54 -15.32 11.01
C THR A 349 25.54 -14.19 10.80
N SER A 350 26.75 -14.38 11.34
CA SER A 350 27.87 -13.47 11.12
C SER A 350 28.64 -13.82 9.85
N TYR A 351 29.18 -12.80 9.19
CA TYR A 351 29.97 -12.93 7.98
C TYR A 351 31.05 -11.86 7.91
N ASN A 352 31.98 -12.08 7.00
CA ASN A 352 33.00 -11.14 6.61
C ASN A 352 32.91 -10.90 5.11
N VAL A 353 32.97 -9.67 4.65
CA VAL A 353 32.92 -9.32 3.23
C VAL A 353 34.17 -8.56 2.83
N ILE A 354 34.77 -9.00 1.73
CA ILE A 354 35.99 -8.44 1.17
C ILE A 354 35.66 -7.85 -0.21
N PHE A 355 36.11 -6.63 -0.44
CA PHE A 355 35.96 -5.91 -1.70
C PHE A 355 37.34 -5.55 -2.25
N GLY A 356 37.51 -5.69 -3.56
CA GLY A 356 38.69 -5.20 -4.29
C GLY A 356 38.28 -4.61 -5.63
N ILE A 357 38.96 -3.54 -6.05
CA ILE A 357 38.83 -2.92 -7.36
C ILE A 357 40.22 -2.68 -7.92
N GLU A 358 40.51 -3.23 -9.09
CA GLU A 358 41.77 -3.05 -9.83
C GLU A 358 41.58 -2.26 -11.13
#